data_AF-A0A182J9C0-F1
#
_entry.id   AF-A0A182J9C0-F1
#
_cell.length_a   1.000
_cell.length_b   1.000
_cell.length_c   1.000
_cell.angle_alpha   90.00
_cell.angle_beta   90.00
_cell.angle_gamma   90.00
#
_symmetry.space_group_name_H-M   'P 1'
#
loop_
_entity.id
_entity.type
_entity.pdbx_description
1 polymer ?
#
loop_
_entity_poly.entity_id
_entity_poly.type
_entity_poly.pdbx_seq_one_letter_code
_entity_poly.pdbx_strand_id
1 'polypeptide(L)'
;MAESIKNLQIQTGQLNVGIELTSVKNESIERGKQNSKVVIPESCTTLNINATNSYSIRPVRDVEPFLVFCDFENNFNLGGGWTMFQRRFNGSVNFFQNWTMYKNGFGDVNGEHWLGLEKLHVMTRSERHEMLVILEDHEGSSVYAHYDSFQIGSEAEKYKLTVGNYLGTAGGDSLSYHNGNKFSTFDQDNDEDDSNSCAKTYIGAWWFAT
;
A
#
# COMPACT_ATOMS: atom_id res chain seq x y z
N MET A 1 19.85 8.39 -18.29
CA MET A 1 19.70 7.98 -16.87
C MET A 1 18.40 7.20 -16.83
N ALA A 2 18.41 5.92 -16.46
CA ALA A 2 17.15 5.20 -16.23
C ALA A 2 16.52 5.77 -14.96
N GLU A 3 15.28 6.25 -15.02
CA GLU A 3 14.53 6.65 -13.84
C GLU A 3 14.32 5.40 -12.96
N SER A 4 14.60 5.49 -11.67
CA SER A 4 14.34 4.40 -10.73
C SER A 4 12.84 4.24 -10.53
N ILE A 5 12.34 3.02 -10.70
CA ILE A 5 10.95 2.66 -10.38
C ILE A 5 10.89 2.28 -8.89
N LYS A 6 9.84 2.73 -8.20
CA LYS A 6 9.57 2.45 -6.79
C LYS A 6 8.35 1.54 -6.64
N ASN A 7 8.27 0.79 -5.55
CA ASN A 7 7.42 -0.40 -5.48
C ASN A 7 6.32 -0.23 -4.41
N LEU A 8 5.05 -0.33 -4.81
CA LEU A 8 3.88 -0.30 -3.93
C LEU A 8 3.12 -1.62 -3.98
N GLN A 9 2.59 -2.08 -2.84
CA GLN A 9 1.89 -3.36 -2.77
C GLN A 9 0.55 -3.26 -2.05
N ILE A 10 -0.43 -3.98 -2.61
CA ILE A 10 -1.68 -4.37 -1.96
C ILE A 10 -1.62 -5.88 -1.72
N GLN A 11 -1.99 -6.33 -0.53
CA GLN A 11 -2.20 -7.75 -0.26
C GLN A 11 -3.58 -7.99 0.36
N THR A 12 -4.32 -8.96 -0.17
CA THR A 12 -5.56 -9.44 0.45
C THR A 12 -5.54 -10.96 0.51
N GLY A 13 -5.77 -11.56 1.68
CA GLY A 13 -5.72 -13.02 1.79
C GLY A 13 -5.81 -13.51 3.22
N GLN A 14 -6.53 -14.60 3.52
CA GLN A 14 -6.65 -15.05 4.91
C GLN A 14 -5.32 -15.60 5.45
N LEU A 15 -4.85 -15.08 6.59
CA LEU A 15 -3.75 -15.75 7.29
C LEU A 15 -4.22 -17.13 7.76
N ASN A 16 -3.67 -18.20 7.18
CA ASN A 16 -3.54 -19.46 7.90
C ASN A 16 -2.59 -19.22 9.08
N VAL A 17 -3.14 -18.91 10.25
CA VAL A 17 -2.36 -18.74 11.48
C VAL A 17 -1.85 -20.11 11.94
N GLY A 18 -0.70 -20.50 11.39
CA GLY A 18 0.15 -21.58 11.87
C GLY A 18 1.46 -21.02 12.39
N ILE A 19 1.42 -20.16 13.42
CA ILE A 19 2.64 -19.72 14.11
C ILE A 19 2.51 -20.07 15.59
N GLU A 20 3.29 -21.05 16.04
CA GLU A 20 3.60 -21.23 17.46
C GLU A 20 4.36 -19.99 17.95
N LEU A 21 3.77 -19.27 18.91
CA LEU A 21 4.45 -18.23 19.66
C LEU A 21 5.50 -18.90 20.57
N THR A 22 6.75 -18.96 20.11
CA THR A 22 7.88 -19.25 20.99
C THR A 22 8.38 -17.93 21.61
N SER A 23 8.38 -17.86 22.95
CA SER A 23 8.86 -16.68 23.66
C SER A 23 10.37 -16.53 23.43
N VAL A 24 10.78 -15.50 22.69
CA VAL A 24 12.19 -15.12 22.63
C VAL A 24 12.52 -14.34 23.90
N LYS A 25 13.51 -14.83 24.65
CA LYS A 25 14.06 -14.14 25.83
C LYS A 25 14.84 -12.91 25.38
N ASN A 26 14.59 -11.78 26.04
CA ASN A 26 15.39 -10.57 25.88
C ASN A 26 16.79 -10.77 26.45
N GLU A 27 17.81 -10.68 25.60
CA GLU A 27 19.18 -10.41 26.03
C GLU A 27 19.52 -8.95 25.75
N SER A 28 19.93 -8.25 26.81
CA SER A 28 20.41 -6.88 26.78
C SER A 28 21.75 -6.80 26.05
N ILE A 29 21.81 -6.04 24.95
CA ILE A 29 23.05 -5.61 24.32
C ILE A 29 23.30 -4.15 24.68
N GLU A 30 24.28 -3.90 25.53
CA GLU A 30 24.94 -2.59 25.57
C GLU A 30 25.87 -2.44 24.37
N ARG A 31 25.78 -1.31 23.66
CA ARG A 31 26.93 -0.72 22.95
C ARG A 31 26.68 0.71 22.48
N GLY A 32 27.51 1.61 22.99
CA GLY A 32 28.28 2.59 22.21
C GLY A 32 27.52 3.69 21.48
N LYS A 33 27.58 4.91 22.02
CA LYS A 33 27.32 6.14 21.26
C LYS A 33 28.25 6.22 20.04
N GLN A 34 27.70 5.99 18.85
CA GLN A 34 28.27 6.47 17.60
C GLN A 34 27.26 7.44 16.98
N ASN A 35 27.66 8.69 16.86
CA ASN A 35 26.89 9.78 16.28
C ASN A 35 26.93 9.65 14.75
N SER A 36 26.24 8.65 14.19
CA SER A 36 25.95 8.63 12.76
C SER A 36 24.71 9.48 12.51
N LYS A 37 24.75 10.36 11.51
CA LYS A 37 23.53 10.96 10.99
C LYS A 37 22.62 9.80 10.57
N VAL A 38 21.50 9.62 11.25
CA VAL A 38 20.48 8.64 10.86
C VAL A 38 19.94 9.09 9.50
N VAL A 39 20.40 8.43 8.44
CA VAL A 39 19.88 8.64 7.09
C VAL A 39 18.58 7.86 6.99
N ILE A 40 17.48 8.57 6.76
CA ILE A 40 16.17 7.97 6.57
C ILE A 40 16.03 7.62 5.08
N PRO A 41 15.76 6.36 4.73
CA PRO A 41 15.61 5.93 3.34
C PRO A 41 14.39 6.59 2.68
N GLU A 42 14.42 6.75 1.36
CA GLU A 42 13.32 7.35 0.61
C GLU A 42 12.16 6.36 0.40
N SER A 43 12.50 5.09 0.27
CA SER A 43 11.57 3.98 0.01
C SER A 43 12.15 2.66 0.51
N CYS A 44 11.31 1.63 0.59
CA CYS A 44 11.74 0.26 0.91
C CYS A 44 12.83 -0.26 -0.04
N THR A 45 12.84 0.14 -1.32
CA THR A 45 13.89 -0.23 -2.30
C THR A 45 15.27 0.38 -2.02
N THR A 46 15.36 1.40 -1.15
CA THR A 46 16.62 2.09 -0.80
C THR A 46 17.15 1.72 0.58
N LEU A 47 16.53 0.73 1.24
CA LEU A 47 17.02 0.21 2.49
C LEU A 47 18.34 -0.54 2.28
N ASN A 48 19.27 -0.38 3.22
CA ASN A 48 20.52 -1.16 3.26
C ASN A 48 20.34 -2.54 3.94
N ILE A 49 19.09 -2.94 4.18
CA ILE A 49 18.69 -4.17 4.87
C ILE A 49 17.51 -4.76 4.11
N ASN A 50 17.55 -6.06 3.82
CA ASN A 50 16.51 -6.78 3.09
C ASN A 50 15.70 -7.68 4.03
N ALA A 51 15.12 -7.10 5.08
CA ALA A 51 14.30 -7.83 6.03
C ALA A 51 12.87 -7.29 6.01
N THR A 52 11.89 -8.18 5.91
CA THR A 52 10.48 -7.79 5.94
C THR A 52 10.11 -7.31 7.35
N ASN A 53 9.81 -6.02 7.49
CA ASN A 53 9.45 -5.37 8.75
C ASN A 53 8.89 -3.96 8.51
N SER A 54 8.51 -3.27 9.58
CA SER A 54 8.17 -1.86 9.54
C SER A 54 9.41 -0.96 9.59
N TYR A 55 9.47 0.03 8.69
CA TYR A 55 10.55 1.00 8.59
C TYR A 55 10.01 2.41 8.43
N SER A 56 10.74 3.40 8.94
CA SER A 56 10.46 4.81 8.69
C SER A 56 11.09 5.22 7.36
N ILE A 57 10.30 5.77 6.45
CA ILE A 57 10.76 6.27 5.14
C ILE A 57 10.46 7.77 5.01
N ARG A 58 11.22 8.45 4.18
CA ARG A 58 11.02 9.87 3.82
C ARG A 58 11.10 10.02 2.29
N PRO A 59 9.98 9.88 1.55
CA PRO A 59 9.98 9.93 0.08
C PRO A 59 10.43 11.28 -0.50
N VAL A 60 10.16 12.37 0.20
CA VAL A 60 10.57 13.74 -0.20
C VAL A 60 11.11 14.50 1.01
N ARG A 61 12.09 15.40 0.77
CA ARG A 61 12.83 16.09 1.84
C ARG A 61 11.95 16.92 2.77
N ASP A 62 10.89 17.53 2.23
CA ASP A 62 10.04 18.49 2.93
C ASP A 62 8.81 17.84 3.59
N VAL A 63 8.79 16.52 3.70
CA VAL A 63 7.72 15.77 4.39
C VAL A 63 8.32 15.02 5.58
N GLU A 64 7.56 14.99 6.67
CA GLU A 64 7.93 14.22 7.84
C GLU A 64 7.98 12.71 7.51
N PRO A 65 9.01 11.99 7.99
CA PRO A 65 9.06 10.54 7.82
C PRO A 65 7.83 9.85 8.38
N PHE A 66 7.43 8.75 7.75
CA PHE A 66 6.33 7.93 8.23
C PHE A 66 6.67 6.46 8.16
N LEU A 67 6.01 5.69 9.03
CA LEU A 67 6.19 4.25 9.14
C LEU A 67 5.44 3.54 8.02
N VAL A 68 6.09 2.57 7.38
CA VAL A 68 5.53 1.68 6.37
C VAL A 68 5.97 0.25 6.64
N PHE A 69 5.24 -0.72 6.12
CA PHE A 69 5.68 -2.11 6.12
C PHE A 69 6.38 -2.42 4.80
N CYS A 70 7.66 -2.81 4.87
CA CYS A 70 8.45 -3.19 3.70
C CYS A 70 8.44 -4.71 3.54
N ASP A 71 8.00 -5.19 2.39
CA ASP A 71 8.05 -6.61 2.02
C ASP A 71 9.24 -6.88 1.09
N PHE A 72 10.13 -7.77 1.53
CA PHE A 72 11.31 -8.22 0.79
C PHE A 72 11.19 -9.64 0.26
N GLU A 73 10.05 -10.29 0.44
CA GLU A 73 9.79 -11.60 -0.16
C GLU A 73 9.79 -11.48 -1.69
N ASN A 74 10.41 -12.44 -2.37
CA ASN A 74 10.44 -12.49 -3.83
C ASN A 74 9.16 -13.12 -4.39
N ASN A 75 8.02 -12.57 -4.00
CA ASN A 75 6.70 -13.07 -4.39
C ASN A 75 6.56 -13.04 -5.91
N PHE A 76 6.17 -14.18 -6.50
CA PHE A 76 6.02 -14.35 -7.96
C PHE A 76 7.24 -13.99 -8.81
N ASN A 77 8.46 -14.01 -8.24
CA ASN A 77 9.70 -13.58 -8.90
C ASN A 77 9.72 -12.09 -9.30
N LEU A 78 8.99 -11.23 -8.58
CA LEU A 78 8.91 -9.79 -8.83
C LEU A 78 9.85 -8.96 -7.95
N GLY A 79 10.83 -9.59 -7.30
CA GLY A 79 11.76 -8.94 -6.39
C GLY A 79 11.12 -8.55 -5.06
N GLY A 80 11.89 -7.85 -4.22
CA GLY A 80 11.48 -7.35 -2.91
C GLY A 80 11.70 -5.84 -2.79
N GLY A 81 11.44 -5.29 -1.60
CA GLY A 81 11.49 -3.85 -1.36
C GLY A 81 10.16 -3.16 -1.67
N TRP A 82 9.06 -3.90 -1.59
CA TRP A 82 7.70 -3.40 -1.78
C TRP A 82 7.23 -2.64 -0.54
N THR A 83 6.67 -1.45 -0.75
CA THR A 83 6.01 -0.70 0.31
C THR A 83 4.54 -1.09 0.36
N MET A 84 4.13 -1.80 1.41
CA MET A 84 2.74 -2.19 1.59
C MET A 84 1.91 -0.96 1.95
N PHE A 85 0.89 -0.64 1.16
CA PHE A 85 -0.01 0.47 1.47
C PHE A 85 -1.43 0.04 1.81
N GLN A 86 -1.79 -1.19 1.47
CA GLN A 86 -3.06 -1.80 1.86
C GLN A 86 -2.82 -3.28 2.17
N ARG A 87 -3.21 -3.73 3.36
CA ARG A 87 -3.16 -5.15 3.72
C ARG A 87 -4.47 -5.62 4.37
N ARG A 88 -5.07 -6.71 3.86
CA ARG A 88 -6.21 -7.44 4.45
C ARG A 88 -5.87 -8.91 4.66
N PHE A 89 -6.22 -9.47 5.81
CA PHE A 89 -6.08 -10.90 6.06
C PHE A 89 -6.94 -11.54 7.15
N ASN A 90 -7.54 -10.78 8.05
CA ASN A 90 -8.34 -11.36 9.14
C ASN A 90 -9.60 -10.56 9.49
N GLY A 91 -9.85 -9.43 8.82
CA GLY A 91 -10.99 -8.56 9.08
C GLY A 91 -10.92 -7.84 10.43
N SER A 92 -9.74 -7.76 11.06
CA SER A 92 -9.55 -7.06 12.34
C SER A 92 -9.74 -5.54 12.23
N VAL A 93 -9.62 -4.98 11.02
CA VAL A 93 -9.79 -3.54 10.77
C VAL A 93 -11.01 -3.30 9.90
N ASN A 94 -11.86 -2.36 10.34
CA ASN A 94 -12.98 -1.87 9.55
C ASN A 94 -12.49 -0.92 8.45
N PHE A 95 -12.76 -1.27 7.18
CA PHE A 95 -12.44 -0.44 6.01
C PHE A 95 -13.63 0.40 5.53
N PHE A 96 -14.82 0.25 6.11
CA PHE A 96 -15.93 1.17 5.85
C PHE A 96 -15.72 2.45 6.66
N GLN A 97 -14.80 3.29 6.19
CA GLN A 97 -14.29 4.49 6.84
C GLN A 97 -14.58 5.75 6.01
N ASN A 98 -14.55 6.89 6.69
CA ASN A 98 -14.85 8.19 6.09
C ASN A 98 -13.65 8.78 5.31
N TRP A 99 -13.86 9.90 4.62
CA TRP A 99 -12.83 10.57 3.81
C TRP A 99 -11.58 10.90 4.63
N THR A 100 -11.77 11.42 5.83
CA THR A 100 -10.64 11.84 6.70
C THR A 100 -9.78 10.64 7.12
N MET A 101 -10.39 9.50 7.39
CA MET A 101 -9.68 8.26 7.72
C MET A 101 -8.89 7.74 6.51
N TYR A 102 -9.51 7.69 5.33
CA TYR A 102 -8.81 7.27 4.10
C TYR A 102 -7.70 8.24 3.68
N LYS A 103 -7.88 9.53 3.94
CA LYS A 103 -6.87 10.56 3.74
C LYS A 103 -5.61 10.31 4.57
N ASN A 104 -5.79 10.10 5.88
CA ASN A 104 -4.70 10.04 6.86
C ASN A 104 -4.08 8.64 7.01
N GLY A 105 -4.87 7.60 6.74
CA GLY A 105 -4.53 6.21 7.01
C GLY A 105 -5.11 5.70 8.33
N PHE A 106 -5.28 4.38 8.42
CA PHE A 106 -5.84 3.68 9.58
C PHE A 106 -5.37 2.22 9.63
N GLY A 107 -5.55 1.59 10.80
CA GLY A 107 -5.07 0.24 11.07
C GLY A 107 -3.65 0.21 11.66
N ASP A 108 -3.02 -0.96 11.62
CA ASP A 108 -1.64 -1.18 12.07
C ASP A 108 -0.78 -1.57 10.87
N VAL A 109 0.33 -0.87 10.63
CA VAL A 109 1.25 -1.18 9.53
C VAL A 109 1.81 -2.61 9.62
N ASN A 110 1.92 -3.19 10.82
CA ASN A 110 2.31 -4.58 11.01
C ASN A 110 1.14 -5.57 10.87
N GLY A 111 -0.09 -5.06 10.73
CA GLY A 111 -1.32 -5.82 10.59
C GLY A 111 -2.15 -5.36 9.38
N GLU A 112 -3.48 -5.40 9.51
CA GLU A 112 -4.36 -4.84 8.48
C GLU A 112 -4.32 -3.32 8.54
N HIS A 113 -4.16 -2.68 7.39
CA HIS A 113 -4.10 -1.21 7.32
C HIS A 113 -4.38 -0.66 5.94
N TRP A 114 -4.69 0.64 5.95
CA TRP A 114 -4.62 1.54 4.82
C TRP A 114 -3.63 2.65 5.15
N LEU A 115 -2.59 2.83 4.34
CA LEU A 115 -1.49 3.74 4.64
C LEU A 115 -1.92 5.22 4.68
N GLY A 116 -2.86 5.60 3.82
CA GLY A 116 -3.38 6.96 3.69
C GLY A 116 -3.13 7.57 2.31
N LEU A 117 -4.16 8.23 1.75
CA LEU A 117 -4.10 8.86 0.43
C LEU A 117 -3.07 9.99 0.35
N GLU A 118 -2.85 10.76 1.43
CA GLU A 118 -1.81 11.81 1.43
C GLU A 118 -0.40 11.21 1.28
N LYS A 119 -0.12 10.12 2.00
CA LYS A 119 1.17 9.44 1.92
C LYS A 119 1.37 8.82 0.53
N LEU A 120 0.33 8.19 -0.02
CA LEU A 120 0.33 7.65 -1.38
C LEU A 120 0.55 8.73 -2.44
N HIS A 121 -0.10 9.89 -2.31
CA HIS A 121 0.09 11.00 -3.24
C HIS A 121 1.52 11.55 -3.15
N VAL A 122 2.06 11.72 -1.95
CA VAL A 122 3.46 12.15 -1.74
C VAL A 122 4.46 11.18 -2.36
N MET A 123 4.26 9.87 -2.23
CA MET A 123 5.12 8.87 -2.85
C MET A 123 4.99 8.91 -4.38
N THR A 124 3.77 8.79 -4.90
CA THR A 124 3.55 8.64 -6.36
C THR A 124 3.75 9.92 -7.17
N ARG A 125 3.83 11.09 -6.52
CA ARG A 125 4.24 12.34 -7.18
C ARG A 125 5.75 12.56 -7.21
N SER A 126 6.50 11.89 -6.33
CA SER A 126 7.95 12.13 -6.22
C SER A 126 8.70 11.44 -7.34
N GLU A 127 8.32 10.21 -7.66
CA GLU A 127 8.93 9.37 -8.69
C GLU A 127 7.91 8.39 -9.29
N ARG A 128 8.27 7.72 -10.39
CA ARG A 128 7.45 6.65 -10.98
C ARG A 128 7.35 5.46 -10.01
N HIS A 129 6.13 5.04 -9.70
CA HIS A 129 5.87 3.85 -8.89
C HIS A 129 5.19 2.78 -9.74
N GLU A 130 5.57 1.52 -9.54
CA GLU A 130 4.82 0.35 -9.97
C GLU A 130 3.96 -0.18 -8.81
N MET A 131 2.89 -0.91 -9.13
CA MET A 131 2.00 -1.48 -8.12
C MET A 131 1.81 -2.98 -8.33
N LEU A 132 1.95 -3.73 -7.24
CA LEU A 132 1.65 -5.15 -7.16
C LEU A 132 0.42 -5.39 -6.28
N VAL A 133 -0.56 -6.13 -6.79
CA VAL A 133 -1.70 -6.62 -6.02
C VAL A 133 -1.57 -8.12 -5.90
N ILE A 134 -1.54 -8.64 -4.67
CA ILE A 134 -1.54 -10.07 -4.37
C ILE A 134 -2.87 -10.43 -3.73
N LEU A 135 -3.56 -11.40 -4.32
CA LEU A 135 -4.83 -11.93 -3.83
C LEU A 135 -4.65 -13.40 -3.48
N GLU A 136 -4.98 -13.79 -2.25
CA GLU A 136 -4.99 -15.18 -1.80
C GLU A 136 -6.42 -15.60 -1.47
N ASP A 137 -6.82 -16.79 -1.94
CA ASP A 137 -8.11 -17.38 -1.62
C ASP A 137 -8.12 -18.12 -0.27
N HIS A 138 -9.28 -18.66 0.10
CA HIS A 138 -9.46 -19.40 1.35
C HIS A 138 -8.70 -20.74 1.39
N GLU A 139 -8.22 -21.22 0.25
CA GLU A 139 -7.45 -22.47 0.12
C GLU A 139 -5.93 -22.18 0.15
N GLY A 140 -5.52 -20.92 0.24
CA GLY A 140 -4.12 -20.47 0.25
C GLY A 140 -3.52 -20.31 -1.14
N SER A 141 -4.33 -20.40 -2.21
CA SER A 141 -3.84 -20.16 -3.57
C SER A 141 -3.76 -18.67 -3.83
N SER A 142 -2.58 -18.20 -4.25
CA SER A 142 -2.34 -16.79 -4.54
C SER A 142 -2.22 -16.50 -6.04
N VAL A 143 -2.80 -15.38 -6.45
CA VAL A 143 -2.65 -14.77 -7.78
C VAL A 143 -2.16 -13.33 -7.65
N TYR A 144 -1.64 -12.76 -8.74
CA TYR A 144 -1.19 -11.37 -8.74
C TYR A 144 -1.66 -10.56 -9.94
N ALA A 145 -1.72 -9.25 -9.73
CA ALA A 145 -1.87 -8.23 -10.77
C ALA A 145 -0.78 -7.18 -10.58
N HIS A 146 0.06 -6.98 -11.58
CA HIS A 146 1.14 -6.00 -11.59
C HIS A 146 0.82 -4.90 -12.60
N TYR A 147 1.05 -3.65 -12.21
CA TYR A 147 0.88 -2.47 -13.04
C TYR A 147 2.20 -1.71 -13.10
N ASP A 148 2.73 -1.48 -14.30
CA ASP A 148 4.04 -0.84 -14.52
C ASP A 148 4.08 0.67 -14.19
N SER A 149 2.94 1.25 -13.83
CA SER A 149 2.79 2.62 -13.37
C SER A 149 1.55 2.71 -12.46
N PHE A 150 1.69 3.44 -11.36
CA PHE A 150 0.62 3.76 -10.43
C PHE A 150 0.84 5.15 -9.87
N GLN A 151 -0.19 6.00 -9.98
CA GLN A 151 -0.20 7.35 -9.45
C GLN A 151 -1.58 7.75 -8.99
N ILE A 152 -1.62 8.60 -7.98
CA ILE A 152 -2.86 9.27 -7.55
C ILE A 152 -2.68 10.79 -7.55
N GLY A 153 -3.73 11.50 -7.95
CA GLY A 153 -3.77 12.96 -7.91
C GLY A 153 -3.73 13.53 -6.48
N SER A 154 -3.71 14.84 -6.38
CA SER A 154 -3.83 15.55 -5.09
C SER A 154 -5.25 15.46 -4.50
N GLU A 155 -5.44 15.89 -3.26
CA GLU A 155 -6.79 16.00 -2.66
C GLU A 155 -7.72 16.92 -3.47
N ALA A 156 -7.18 17.99 -4.08
CA ALA A 156 -7.94 18.90 -4.95
C ALA A 156 -8.45 18.18 -6.20
N GLU A 157 -7.70 17.20 -6.70
CA GLU A 157 -8.06 16.31 -7.81
C GLU A 157 -8.80 15.06 -7.33
N LYS A 158 -9.20 15.01 -6.05
CA LYS A 158 -9.90 13.89 -5.42
C LYS A 158 -9.13 12.56 -5.55
N TYR A 159 -7.80 12.65 -5.44
CA TYR A 159 -6.88 11.52 -5.55
C TYR A 159 -7.11 10.65 -6.79
N LYS A 160 -7.47 11.26 -7.93
CA LYS A 160 -7.73 10.56 -9.20
C LYS A 160 -6.67 9.49 -9.51
N LEU A 161 -7.12 8.27 -9.82
CA LEU A 161 -6.25 7.14 -10.15
C LEU A 161 -5.65 7.27 -11.55
N THR A 162 -4.38 6.93 -11.69
CA THR A 162 -3.72 6.67 -12.97
C THR A 162 -2.93 5.36 -12.87
N VAL A 163 -3.27 4.38 -13.70
CA VAL A 163 -2.55 3.09 -13.79
C VAL A 163 -2.01 2.84 -15.19
N GLY A 164 -0.88 2.13 -15.24
CA GLY A 164 -0.18 1.73 -16.47
C GLY A 164 -0.61 0.36 -16.98
N ASN A 165 0.30 -0.33 -17.67
CA ASN A 165 0.01 -1.62 -18.29
C ASN A 165 -0.10 -2.72 -17.23
N TYR A 166 -1.11 -3.57 -17.39
CA TYR A 166 -1.33 -4.76 -16.57
C TYR A 166 -0.51 -5.96 -17.06
N LEU A 167 0.01 -6.72 -16.10
CA LEU A 167 0.52 -8.09 -16.26
C LEU A 167 0.13 -8.90 -15.02
N GLY A 168 -0.40 -10.11 -15.17
CA GLY A 168 -0.75 -10.88 -13.98
C GLY A 168 -1.43 -12.20 -14.25
N THR A 169 -1.65 -12.95 -13.17
CA THR A 169 -2.35 -14.24 -13.13
C THR A 169 -3.73 -14.15 -12.49
N ALA A 170 -4.18 -12.96 -12.07
CA ALA A 170 -5.44 -12.72 -11.37
C ALA A 170 -6.72 -12.95 -12.20
N GLY A 171 -6.65 -13.65 -13.33
CA GLY A 171 -7.79 -13.97 -14.19
C GLY A 171 -8.31 -12.81 -15.04
N GLY A 172 -7.80 -11.58 -14.85
CA GLY A 172 -8.14 -10.41 -15.66
C GLY A 172 -7.60 -9.09 -15.09
N ASP A 173 -7.70 -8.03 -15.90
CA ASP A 173 -7.38 -6.67 -15.50
C ASP A 173 -8.65 -5.95 -15.01
N SER A 174 -8.88 -6.00 -13.70
CA SER A 174 -10.04 -5.37 -13.07
C SER A 174 -9.80 -3.91 -12.65
N LEU A 175 -8.54 -3.45 -12.56
CA LEU A 175 -8.24 -2.10 -12.08
C LEU A 175 -8.22 -1.07 -13.21
N SER A 176 -7.84 -1.46 -14.43
CA SER A 176 -7.84 -0.53 -15.56
C SER A 176 -9.22 0.04 -15.88
N TYR A 177 -10.29 -0.68 -15.56
CA TYR A 177 -11.66 -0.14 -15.62
C TYR A 177 -11.86 1.09 -14.74
N HIS A 178 -11.16 1.14 -13.60
CA HIS A 178 -11.19 2.24 -12.65
C HIS A 178 -10.22 3.37 -12.99
N ASN A 179 -9.37 3.20 -14.01
CA ASN A 179 -8.36 4.19 -14.39
C ASN A 179 -8.99 5.55 -14.73
N GLY A 180 -8.45 6.64 -14.19
CA GLY A 180 -8.98 7.98 -14.39
C GLY A 180 -10.13 8.39 -13.47
N ASN A 181 -10.65 7.50 -12.63
CA ASN A 181 -11.72 7.83 -11.69
C ASN A 181 -11.19 8.45 -10.40
N LYS A 182 -12.04 9.21 -9.71
CA LYS A 182 -11.75 9.87 -8.43
C LYS A 182 -12.01 8.91 -7.27
N PHE A 183 -11.36 9.13 -6.15
CA PHE A 183 -11.60 8.32 -4.95
C PHE A 183 -12.92 8.75 -4.29
N SER A 184 -13.72 7.79 -3.82
CA SER A 184 -14.98 8.06 -3.13
C SER A 184 -15.06 7.29 -1.81
N THR A 185 -15.61 7.93 -0.78
CA THR A 185 -15.97 7.33 0.52
C THR A 185 -17.48 7.51 0.75
N PHE A 186 -18.04 6.84 1.75
CA PHE A 186 -19.48 6.93 2.02
C PHE A 186 -19.97 8.35 2.35
N ASP A 187 -19.07 9.23 2.81
CA ASP A 187 -19.35 10.62 3.17
C ASP A 187 -18.84 11.64 2.13
N GLN A 188 -18.12 11.19 1.09
CA GLN A 188 -17.65 12.04 0.01
C GLN A 188 -17.74 11.33 -1.33
N ASP A 189 -18.83 11.61 -2.03
CA ASP A 189 -19.14 11.03 -3.32
C ASP A 189 -18.41 11.75 -4.46
N ASN A 190 -17.59 11.02 -5.21
CA ASN A 190 -16.85 11.53 -6.37
C ASN A 190 -16.90 10.54 -7.55
N ASP A 191 -17.77 9.53 -7.52
CA ASP A 191 -18.00 8.64 -8.67
C ASP A 191 -18.89 9.33 -9.72
N GLU A 192 -19.08 8.71 -10.89
CA GLU A 192 -19.85 9.31 -12.00
C GLU A 192 -21.34 8.89 -12.00
N ASP A 193 -21.81 8.12 -11.00
CA ASP A 193 -23.23 7.78 -10.86
C ASP A 193 -23.98 8.93 -10.18
N ASP A 194 -24.68 9.74 -10.97
CA ASP A 194 -25.48 10.86 -10.46
C ASP A 194 -26.66 10.43 -9.55
N SER A 195 -27.02 9.14 -9.53
CA SER A 195 -28.21 8.61 -8.87
C SER A 195 -27.94 7.82 -7.59
N ASN A 196 -26.73 7.27 -7.42
CA ASN A 196 -26.33 6.51 -6.24
C ASN A 196 -24.89 6.83 -5.84
N SER A 197 -24.47 6.32 -4.68
CA SER A 197 -23.07 6.39 -4.25
C SER A 197 -22.50 4.98 -4.19
N CYS A 198 -21.52 4.67 -5.04
CA CYS A 198 -20.89 3.35 -5.09
C CYS A 198 -20.26 2.99 -3.74
N ALA A 199 -19.67 3.97 -3.06
CA ALA A 199 -19.08 3.79 -1.73
C ALA A 199 -20.11 3.31 -0.68
N LYS A 200 -21.36 3.78 -0.76
CA LYS A 200 -22.46 3.33 0.12
C LYS A 200 -22.99 1.95 -0.31
N THR A 201 -23.12 1.71 -1.61
CA THR A 201 -23.66 0.47 -2.18
C THR A 201 -22.73 -0.72 -1.93
N TYR A 202 -21.43 -0.55 -2.18
CA TYR A 202 -20.43 -1.60 -2.03
C TYR A 202 -19.77 -1.64 -0.65
N ILE A 203 -20.19 -0.75 0.26
CA ILE A 203 -19.71 -0.67 1.65
C ILE A 203 -18.17 -0.60 1.69
N GLY A 204 -17.61 0.39 0.99
CA GLY A 204 -16.17 0.55 0.87
C GLY A 204 -15.79 1.93 0.33
N ALA A 205 -14.50 2.13 0.12
CA ALA A 205 -13.99 3.31 -0.55
C ALA A 205 -12.99 2.89 -1.62
N TRP A 206 -13.12 3.48 -2.80
CA TRP A 206 -12.30 3.13 -3.96
C TRP A 206 -12.39 4.21 -5.04
N TRP A 207 -11.61 4.01 -6.10
CA TRP A 207 -11.76 4.72 -7.37
C TRP A 207 -12.88 4.09 -8.20
N PHE A 208 -14.12 4.21 -7.75
CA PHE A 208 -15.25 3.55 -8.42
C PHE A 208 -15.42 4.11 -9.83
N ALA A 209 -15.54 3.21 -10.80
CA ALA A 209 -15.99 3.50 -12.15
C ALA A 209 -17.42 2.99 -12.25
N THR A 210 -18.26 3.73 -12.97
CA THR A 210 -19.70 3.53 -13.08
C THR A 210 -20.12 3.47 -14.54
#